data_AF-K3YI33-F1
#
_entry.id   AF-K3YI33-F1
#
_cell.length_a   1.000
_cell.length_b   1.000
_cell.length_c   1.000
_cell.angle_alpha   90.00
_cell.angle_beta   90.00
_cell.angle_gamma   90.00
#
_symmetry.space_group_name_H-M   'P 1'
#
loop_
_entity.id
_entity.type
_entity.pdbx_description
1 polymer ?
#
loop_
_entity_poly.entity_id
_entity_poly.type
_entity_poly.pdbx_seq_one_letter_code
_entity_poly.pdbx_strand_id
1 'polypeptide(L)'
;MSPVASLSQVAMAPRPFVALLLLLCAAAAFVLAADAAGTADGSEEWGYVQVRPKAHMFWWLYHSPQRVDNGRTPWPTVLWLQGGPGASGVGYGNFMEIGPLDSELKPRATTWLAKADLLFVDNPVGTGFSYVEGGDKSLMARTDAEAARDLVALLCALYRDNPRLRASPLYIVAESYGGKFAVTTALAALRAVEQGRLRANLAGVALGDSWISPLDFVMSWGPLLYQVSRVDEKGLQQCNSVAAKIKDQVEKQQFADAEESWSELESVVLENSNSVDFYNFLKDDAPSDATTTTAQRKRSTLSSFRSKKGYSGYLESMAAASQEGGFEGLMNTVIKKKLGIVPKDVSWGEESGDVFDALAGDFMKPRIQEVDQLLKLGVNVTIYSGQVRN
;
A
#
# COMPACT_ATOMS: atom_id res chain seq x y z
N MET A 1 -82.34 11.79 36.23
CA MET A 1 -82.21 12.49 34.94
C MET A 1 -80.79 13.04 34.84
N SER A 2 -79.98 12.52 33.93
CA SER A 2 -78.69 13.11 33.52
C SER A 2 -78.91 14.02 32.31
N PRO A 3 -77.91 14.77 31.78
CA PRO A 3 -76.70 15.39 32.36
C PRO A 3 -76.54 16.86 31.90
N VAL A 4 -75.43 17.53 32.25
CA VAL A 4 -74.39 18.09 31.35
C VAL A 4 -73.52 19.06 32.17
N ALA A 5 -72.21 18.78 32.22
CA ALA A 5 -71.18 19.61 32.86
C ALA A 5 -70.39 20.38 31.78
N SER A 6 -70.02 21.62 32.10
CA SER A 6 -69.13 22.49 31.33
C SER A 6 -68.08 23.06 32.29
N LEU A 7 -66.80 22.82 32.03
CA LEU A 7 -65.66 23.38 32.77
C LEU A 7 -64.71 24.05 31.76
N SER A 8 -64.53 25.36 31.95
CA SER A 8 -63.61 26.20 31.18
C SER A 8 -62.26 26.34 31.87
N GLN A 9 -61.22 25.90 31.15
CA GLN A 9 -59.85 26.42 30.99
C GLN A 9 -59.16 27.14 32.16
N VAL A 10 -58.06 26.52 32.63
CA VAL A 10 -56.90 27.21 33.20
C VAL A 10 -55.65 26.73 32.45
N ALA A 11 -54.89 27.69 31.92
CA ALA A 11 -53.68 27.48 31.12
C ALA A 11 -52.51 26.95 31.97
N MET A 12 -51.82 25.91 31.49
CA MET A 12 -50.57 25.40 32.08
C MET A 12 -49.35 25.99 31.36
N ALA A 13 -48.43 26.54 32.16
CA ALA A 13 -47.07 26.91 31.76
C ALA A 13 -46.18 25.68 31.47
N PRO A 14 -45.12 25.81 30.63
CA PRO A 14 -44.29 24.69 30.23
C PRO A 14 -43.29 24.29 31.33
N ARG A 15 -43.11 22.98 31.52
CA ARG A 15 -42.12 22.37 32.42
C ARG A 15 -40.72 22.40 31.79
N PRO A 16 -39.63 22.55 32.57
CA PRO A 16 -38.27 22.35 32.09
C PRO A 16 -37.95 20.85 32.15
N PHE A 17 -37.69 20.22 31.00
CA PHE A 17 -36.98 18.94 30.96
C PHE A 17 -35.56 19.21 30.50
N VAL A 18 -34.65 19.27 31.46
CA VAL A 18 -33.21 19.30 31.26
C VAL A 18 -32.81 17.97 30.60
N ALA A 19 -32.18 18.10 29.44
CA ALA A 19 -31.57 17.01 28.69
C ALA A 19 -30.43 16.37 29.50
N LEU A 20 -30.49 15.06 29.68
CA LEU A 20 -29.33 14.26 30.10
C LEU A 20 -29.45 12.85 29.52
N LEU A 21 -28.91 12.67 28.31
CA LEU A 21 -28.40 11.38 27.78
C LEU A 21 -27.85 11.59 26.35
N LEU A 22 -26.66 12.17 26.28
CA LEU A 22 -25.75 12.05 25.13
C LEU A 22 -24.34 11.84 25.68
N LEU A 23 -24.07 10.62 26.14
CA LEU A 23 -22.74 10.11 26.38
C LEU A 23 -22.61 8.85 25.53
N LEU A 24 -22.31 9.03 24.23
CA LEU A 24 -21.77 7.98 23.37
C LEU A 24 -21.16 8.63 22.12
N CYS A 25 -19.87 8.31 21.92
CA CYS A 25 -19.10 8.48 20.69
C CYS A 25 -18.68 9.90 20.28
N ALA A 26 -17.82 10.52 21.07
CA ALA A 26 -16.80 11.42 20.54
C ALA A 26 -15.44 10.71 20.60
N ALA A 27 -15.13 9.88 19.60
CA ALA A 27 -13.76 9.51 19.32
C ALA A 27 -13.06 10.79 18.80
N ALA A 28 -12.47 11.55 19.73
CA ALA A 28 -11.63 12.68 19.38
C ALA A 28 -10.47 12.15 18.53
N ALA A 29 -10.46 12.53 17.25
CA ALA A 29 -9.33 12.30 16.37
C ALA A 29 -8.17 13.19 16.86
N PHE A 30 -7.36 12.67 17.77
CA PHE A 30 -6.05 13.23 18.09
C PHE A 30 -5.14 12.97 16.89
N VAL A 31 -5.19 13.86 15.90
CA VAL A 31 -4.12 13.98 14.92
C VAL A 31 -3.18 15.04 15.46
N LEU A 32 -2.12 14.60 16.13
CA LEU A 32 -1.02 15.46 16.55
C LEU A 32 -0.31 16.02 15.31
N ALA A 33 0.24 17.23 15.46
CA ALA A 33 0.86 18.00 14.37
C ALA A 33 1.86 17.14 13.57
N ALA A 34 1.86 17.28 12.25
CA ALA A 34 2.87 16.66 11.40
C ALA A 34 4.21 17.34 11.71
N ASP A 35 5.18 16.58 12.22
CA ASP A 35 6.57 17.04 12.25
C ASP A 35 7.04 16.98 10.79
N ALA A 36 7.02 18.14 10.12
CA ALA A 36 7.31 18.29 8.71
C ALA A 36 8.57 19.15 8.53
N ALA A 37 9.46 18.68 7.67
CA ALA A 37 10.62 19.41 7.16
C ALA A 37 10.52 19.48 5.63
N GLY A 38 11.42 20.21 5.00
CA GLY A 38 11.42 20.36 3.56
C GLY A 38 12.65 21.09 3.06
N THR A 39 12.80 21.18 1.75
CA THR A 39 13.86 21.99 1.14
C THR A 39 13.56 23.48 1.27
N ALA A 40 14.61 24.30 1.31
CA ALA A 40 14.49 25.75 1.45
C ALA A 40 13.74 26.41 0.27
N ASP A 41 13.76 25.79 -0.90
CA ASP A 41 13.04 26.24 -2.09
C ASP A 41 11.58 25.74 -2.16
N GLY A 42 11.15 24.93 -1.19
CA GLY A 42 9.80 24.36 -1.13
C GLY A 42 9.51 23.34 -2.23
N SER A 43 10.52 22.80 -2.91
CA SER A 43 10.35 21.75 -3.92
C SER A 43 10.03 20.38 -3.30
N GLU A 44 10.38 20.19 -2.03
CA GLU A 44 10.16 18.95 -1.30
C GLU A 44 9.65 19.24 0.11
N GLU A 45 8.71 18.44 0.58
CA GLU A 45 8.25 18.37 1.97
C GLU A 45 8.25 16.91 2.42
N TRP A 46 8.63 16.63 3.65
CA TRP A 46 8.59 15.28 4.22
C TRP A 46 8.31 15.35 5.71
N GLY A 47 7.76 14.29 6.27
CA GLY A 47 7.39 14.32 7.68
C GLY A 47 6.86 13.01 8.20
N TYR A 48 6.46 13.05 9.47
CA TYR A 48 5.69 11.99 10.11
C TYR A 48 4.30 12.48 10.46
N VAL A 49 3.32 11.57 10.39
CA VAL A 49 2.02 11.73 11.03
C VAL A 49 1.79 10.58 11.98
N GLN A 50 1.46 10.91 13.23
CA GLN A 50 0.96 9.93 14.17
C GLN A 50 -0.49 9.57 13.81
N VAL A 51 -0.65 8.48 13.06
CA VAL A 51 -1.95 8.04 12.49
C VAL A 51 -2.80 7.26 13.50
N ARG A 52 -2.15 6.64 14.50
CA ARG A 52 -2.75 6.01 15.68
C ARG A 52 -1.83 6.23 16.89
N PRO A 53 -2.31 6.05 18.14
CA PRO A 53 -1.44 6.09 19.31
C PRO A 53 -0.16 5.27 19.09
N LYS A 54 1.00 5.93 19.17
CA LYS A 54 2.34 5.31 19.02
C LYS A 54 2.67 4.71 17.64
N ALA A 55 1.88 5.02 16.61
CA ALA A 55 2.10 4.54 15.25
C ALA A 55 2.30 5.75 14.31
N HIS A 56 3.47 5.82 13.69
CA HIS A 56 3.95 6.99 12.95
C HIS A 56 4.20 6.60 11.48
N MET A 57 3.52 7.28 10.57
CA MET A 57 3.63 7.05 9.13
C MET A 57 4.50 8.14 8.49
N PHE A 58 5.55 7.73 7.79
CA PHE A 58 6.45 8.60 7.05
C PHE A 58 5.91 8.90 5.65
N TRP A 59 6.07 10.14 5.21
CA TRP A 59 5.66 10.60 3.88
C TRP A 59 6.68 11.58 3.29
N TRP A 60 6.73 11.62 1.97
CA TRP A 60 7.57 12.55 1.20
C TRP A 60 6.80 13.07 -0.01
N LEU A 61 6.55 14.37 -0.04
CA LEU A 61 5.87 15.11 -1.09
C LEU A 61 6.87 15.89 -1.94
N TYR A 62 6.82 15.68 -3.24
CA TYR A 62 7.54 16.44 -4.24
C TYR A 62 6.59 17.37 -4.99
N HIS A 63 7.00 18.63 -5.08
CA HIS A 63 6.30 19.66 -5.81
C HIS A 63 6.90 19.81 -7.20
N SER A 64 6.08 19.66 -8.23
CA SER A 64 6.55 19.76 -9.60
C SER A 64 7.01 21.17 -9.94
N PRO A 65 8.22 21.34 -10.52
CA PRO A 65 8.63 22.62 -11.08
C PRO A 65 7.90 22.95 -12.39
N GLN A 66 7.16 22.00 -12.97
CA GLN A 66 6.40 22.17 -14.22
C GLN A 66 4.94 22.54 -13.96
N ARG A 67 4.53 22.67 -12.69
CA ARG A 67 3.15 23.02 -12.34
C ARG A 67 2.75 24.38 -12.91
N VAL A 68 1.65 24.40 -13.65
CA VAL A 68 1.04 25.63 -14.19
C VAL A 68 -0.39 25.75 -13.68
N ASP A 69 -0.63 26.73 -12.81
CA ASP A 69 -1.97 27.05 -12.31
C ASP A 69 -2.69 28.00 -13.29
N ASN A 70 -3.28 27.44 -14.34
CA ASN A 70 -4.01 28.21 -15.37
C ASN A 70 -5.54 28.17 -15.24
N GLY A 71 -6.06 27.48 -14.23
CA GLY A 71 -7.51 27.34 -13.96
C GLY A 71 -8.29 26.50 -14.97
N ARG A 72 -7.65 25.93 -16.01
CA ARG A 72 -8.29 25.09 -17.03
C ARG A 72 -8.01 23.60 -16.83
N THR A 73 -6.77 23.27 -16.53
CA THR A 73 -6.33 21.88 -16.26
C THR A 73 -5.71 21.85 -14.87
N PRO A 74 -6.43 21.34 -13.85
CA PRO A 74 -5.89 21.25 -12.51
C PRO A 74 -4.66 20.33 -12.49
N TRP A 75 -3.60 20.76 -11.82
CA TRP A 75 -2.39 19.95 -11.66
C TRP A 75 -2.63 18.83 -10.63
N PRO A 76 -2.43 17.54 -10.98
CA PRO A 76 -2.76 16.43 -10.11
C PRO A 76 -1.69 16.17 -9.04
N THR A 77 -2.12 15.53 -7.96
CA THR A 77 -1.24 14.92 -6.94
C THR A 77 -1.41 13.41 -7.06
N VAL A 78 -0.30 12.69 -7.21
CA VAL A 78 -0.28 11.23 -7.21
C VAL A 78 0.20 10.75 -5.84
N LEU A 79 -0.66 10.05 -5.11
CA LEU A 79 -0.25 9.20 -4.00
C LEU A 79 0.24 7.87 -4.57
N TRP A 80 1.51 7.55 -4.36
CA TRP A 80 2.10 6.27 -4.76
C TRP A 80 2.10 5.28 -3.58
N LEU A 81 1.53 4.09 -3.79
CA LEU A 81 1.52 3.00 -2.82
C LEU A 81 2.25 1.79 -3.37
N GLN A 82 3.35 1.42 -2.73
CA GLN A 82 4.09 0.21 -3.08
C GLN A 82 3.43 -1.05 -2.50
N GLY A 83 3.82 -2.22 -3.05
CA GLY A 83 3.35 -3.53 -2.63
C GLY A 83 4.12 -4.19 -1.47
N GLY A 84 4.42 -5.47 -1.64
CA GLY A 84 4.92 -6.38 -0.61
C GLY A 84 3.85 -7.41 -0.25
N PRO A 85 3.10 -7.24 0.87
CA PRO A 85 2.98 -6.02 1.68
C PRO A 85 4.20 -5.71 2.53
N GLY A 86 4.48 -4.42 2.68
CA GLY A 86 5.51 -3.93 3.59
C GLY A 86 6.74 -3.36 2.90
N ALA A 87 6.73 -3.25 1.57
CA ALA A 87 7.80 -2.62 0.81
C ALA A 87 7.68 -1.09 0.78
N SER A 88 8.83 -0.43 0.86
CA SER A 88 8.94 1.02 1.01
C SER A 88 8.50 1.79 -0.23
N GLY A 89 7.39 2.54 -0.12
CA GLY A 89 6.93 3.44 -1.17
C GLY A 89 7.83 4.66 -1.35
N VAL A 90 8.47 5.12 -0.28
CA VAL A 90 9.45 6.21 -0.33
C VAL A 90 10.78 5.75 -0.92
N GLY A 91 11.15 4.49 -0.76
CA GLY A 91 12.34 3.94 -1.38
C GLY A 91 12.10 3.68 -2.86
N TYR A 92 11.27 2.69 -3.17
CA TYR A 92 11.11 2.18 -4.53
C TYR A 92 10.39 3.15 -5.45
N GLY A 93 9.19 3.59 -5.06
CA GLY A 93 8.41 4.52 -5.87
C GLY A 93 9.19 5.78 -6.23
N ASN A 94 9.95 6.30 -5.27
CA ASN A 94 10.74 7.51 -5.43
C ASN A 94 12.04 7.28 -6.22
N PHE A 95 12.93 6.42 -5.71
CA PHE A 95 14.30 6.32 -6.23
C PHE A 95 14.47 5.24 -7.30
N MET A 96 13.56 4.28 -7.40
CA MET A 96 13.69 3.18 -8.38
C MET A 96 12.75 3.36 -9.56
N GLU A 97 11.61 4.01 -9.37
CA GLU A 97 10.53 4.02 -10.33
C GLU A 97 10.25 5.41 -10.92
N ILE A 98 9.43 6.21 -10.25
CA ILE A 98 8.76 7.38 -10.85
C ILE A 98 9.24 8.74 -10.29
N GLY A 99 9.99 8.74 -9.18
CA GLY A 99 10.49 9.97 -8.57
C GLY A 99 11.58 10.66 -9.39
N PRO A 100 12.05 11.83 -8.91
CA PRO A 100 12.91 12.71 -9.70
C PRO A 100 14.35 12.22 -9.82
N LEU A 101 14.82 11.36 -8.91
CA LEU A 101 16.17 10.82 -8.89
C LEU A 101 16.17 9.29 -9.03
N ASP A 102 17.28 8.73 -9.48
CA ASP A 102 17.56 7.29 -9.41
C ASP A 102 18.25 6.87 -8.09
N SER A 103 18.51 5.57 -7.93
CA SER A 103 19.28 4.98 -6.82
C SER A 103 20.71 5.51 -6.69
N GLU A 104 21.22 6.17 -7.71
CA GLU A 104 22.53 6.80 -7.76
C GLU A 104 22.44 8.31 -7.57
N LEU A 105 21.25 8.80 -7.20
CA LEU A 105 20.91 10.21 -6.99
C LEU A 105 21.08 11.08 -8.24
N LYS A 106 20.99 10.49 -9.44
CA LYS A 106 21.03 11.21 -10.71
C LYS A 106 19.60 11.56 -11.15
N PRO A 107 19.40 12.68 -11.87
CA PRO A 107 18.09 13.06 -12.39
C PRO A 107 17.50 12.01 -13.34
N ARG A 108 16.23 11.67 -13.12
CA ARG A 108 15.46 10.75 -13.96
C ARG A 108 14.75 11.50 -15.09
N ALA A 109 15.10 11.20 -16.33
CA ALA A 109 14.48 11.81 -17.51
C ALA A 109 12.98 11.48 -17.66
N THR A 110 12.53 10.35 -17.10
CA THR A 110 11.17 9.82 -17.20
C THR A 110 10.34 10.03 -15.93
N THR A 111 10.75 10.92 -15.03
CA THR A 111 10.03 11.16 -13.77
C THR A 111 8.58 11.60 -14.03
N TRP A 112 7.65 11.08 -13.21
CA TRP A 112 6.25 11.50 -13.23
C TRP A 112 6.05 12.90 -12.66
N LEU A 113 7.06 13.45 -11.99
CA LEU A 113 7.06 14.84 -11.50
C LEU A 113 6.90 15.84 -12.66
N ALA A 114 7.14 15.43 -13.91
CA ALA A 114 6.84 16.24 -15.09
C ALA A 114 5.33 16.47 -15.35
N LYS A 115 4.44 15.73 -14.67
CA LYS A 115 2.99 15.77 -14.91
C LYS A 115 2.13 15.82 -13.64
N ALA A 116 2.72 15.60 -12.47
CA ALA A 116 2.01 15.60 -11.19
C ALA A 116 2.94 16.07 -10.05
N ASP A 117 2.35 16.52 -8.95
CA ASP A 117 3.04 16.48 -7.65
C ASP A 117 3.03 15.00 -7.16
N LEU A 118 4.11 14.54 -6.53
CA LEU A 118 4.25 13.12 -6.14
C LEU A 118 4.31 12.99 -4.62
N LEU A 119 3.37 12.25 -4.04
CA LEU A 119 3.32 11.90 -2.62
C LEU A 119 3.68 10.42 -2.46
N PHE A 120 4.87 10.16 -1.91
CA PHE A 120 5.31 8.83 -1.53
C PHE A 120 5.03 8.60 -0.05
N VAL A 121 4.58 7.39 0.29
CA VAL A 121 4.27 7.01 1.66
C VAL A 121 4.84 5.63 1.93
N ASP A 122 5.49 5.48 3.08
CA ASP A 122 5.87 4.17 3.60
C ASP A 122 4.67 3.56 4.32
N ASN A 123 3.92 2.74 3.59
CA ASN A 123 2.69 2.13 4.06
C ASN A 123 2.80 0.60 3.99
N PRO A 124 2.24 -0.13 4.97
CA PRO A 124 1.69 0.31 6.27
C PRO A 124 2.71 0.83 7.30
N VAL A 125 2.24 1.20 8.50
CA VAL A 125 3.15 1.51 9.62
C VAL A 125 4.03 0.30 9.94
N GLY A 126 5.35 0.50 10.02
CA GLY A 126 6.35 -0.56 10.16
C GLY A 126 7.16 -0.81 8.87
N THR A 127 6.79 -0.15 7.77
CA THR A 127 7.48 -0.18 6.48
C THR A 127 8.48 0.97 6.35
N GLY A 128 9.64 0.72 5.73
CA GLY A 128 10.61 1.78 5.42
C GLY A 128 10.98 2.61 6.63
N PHE A 129 10.67 3.91 6.60
CA PHE A 129 10.85 4.82 7.74
C PHE A 129 9.64 4.91 8.68
N SER A 130 8.47 4.40 8.30
CA SER A 130 7.29 4.35 9.18
C SER A 130 7.51 3.36 10.33
N TYR A 131 7.13 3.74 11.55
CA TYR A 131 7.47 2.96 12.74
C TYR A 131 6.39 2.98 13.82
N VAL A 132 6.49 2.02 14.74
CA VAL A 132 5.75 1.97 15.99
C VAL A 132 6.71 2.21 17.15
N GLU A 133 6.29 2.97 18.16
CA GLU A 133 7.17 3.27 19.30
C GLU A 133 7.59 2.00 20.05
N GLY A 134 8.87 1.91 20.41
CA GLY A 134 9.43 0.75 21.11
C GLY A 134 9.50 -0.53 20.27
N GLY A 135 9.22 -0.46 18.96
CA GLY A 135 9.20 -1.65 18.09
C GLY A 135 8.07 -2.63 18.44
N ASP A 136 7.00 -2.18 19.10
CA ASP A 136 5.88 -3.02 19.50
C ASP A 136 5.02 -3.44 18.30
N LYS A 137 5.33 -4.62 17.74
CA LYS A 137 4.63 -5.22 16.60
C LYS A 137 3.12 -5.37 16.82
N SER A 138 2.64 -5.38 18.07
CA SER A 138 1.20 -5.46 18.34
C SER A 138 0.42 -4.23 17.87
N LEU A 139 1.13 -3.12 17.62
CA LEU A 139 0.59 -1.85 17.11
C LEU A 139 0.54 -1.80 15.57
N MET A 140 1.08 -2.78 14.86
CA MET A 140 1.00 -2.84 13.39
C MET A 140 -0.44 -3.11 12.92
N ALA A 141 -0.75 -2.67 11.70
CA ALA A 141 -2.03 -2.93 11.05
C ALA A 141 -2.16 -4.43 10.75
N ARG A 142 -3.31 -5.04 11.09
CA ARG A 142 -3.57 -6.46 10.87
C ARG A 142 -4.51 -6.77 9.71
N THR A 143 -5.06 -5.74 9.08
CA THR A 143 -5.88 -5.87 7.86
C THR A 143 -5.66 -4.68 6.95
N ASP A 144 -5.93 -4.85 5.65
CA ASP A 144 -5.94 -3.79 4.65
C ASP A 144 -6.85 -2.62 5.09
N ALA A 145 -7.95 -2.93 5.79
CA ALA A 145 -8.88 -1.92 6.30
C ALA A 145 -8.27 -1.09 7.44
N GLU A 146 -7.36 -1.64 8.26
CA GLU A 146 -6.64 -0.86 9.27
C GLU A 146 -5.57 0.02 8.62
N ALA A 147 -4.80 -0.53 7.68
CA ALA A 147 -3.82 0.22 6.91
C ALA A 147 -4.47 1.39 6.15
N ALA A 148 -5.62 1.15 5.53
CA ALA A 148 -6.40 2.20 4.85
C ALA A 148 -6.89 3.31 5.80
N ARG A 149 -7.27 2.97 7.06
CA ARG A 149 -7.64 3.98 8.06
C ARG A 149 -6.44 4.85 8.43
N ASP A 150 -5.27 4.24 8.56
CA ASP A 150 -4.01 4.94 8.87
C ASP A 150 -3.63 5.90 7.71
N LEU A 151 -3.71 5.43 6.46
CA LEU A 151 -3.50 6.27 5.27
C LEU A 151 -4.50 7.43 5.18
N VAL A 152 -5.79 7.20 5.47
CA VAL A 152 -6.79 8.28 5.49
C VAL A 152 -6.50 9.28 6.60
N ALA A 153 -6.00 8.84 7.77
CA ALA A 153 -5.58 9.73 8.84
C ALA A 153 -4.40 10.61 8.41
N LEU A 154 -3.40 10.04 7.71
CA LEU A 154 -2.32 10.78 7.07
C LEU A 154 -2.87 11.82 6.09
N LEU A 155 -3.73 11.41 5.14
CA LEU A 155 -4.32 12.33 4.16
C LEU A 155 -5.11 13.46 4.85
N CYS A 156 -5.89 13.16 5.90
CA CYS A 156 -6.60 14.18 6.66
C CYS A 156 -5.65 15.18 7.33
N ALA A 157 -4.47 14.73 7.79
CA ALA A 157 -3.45 15.61 8.36
C ALA A 157 -2.86 16.53 7.28
N LEU A 158 -2.42 15.96 6.16
CA LEU A 158 -1.78 16.70 5.07
C LEU A 158 -2.73 17.72 4.42
N TYR A 159 -4.01 17.37 4.23
CA TYR A 159 -5.00 18.23 3.60
C TYR A 159 -5.62 19.26 4.56
N ARG A 160 -5.29 19.26 5.87
CA ARG A 160 -5.95 20.14 6.85
C ARG A 160 -5.62 21.61 6.66
N ASP A 161 -4.41 21.96 6.27
CA ASP A 161 -4.02 23.36 6.10
C ASP A 161 -3.21 23.58 4.81
N ASN A 162 -3.32 22.64 3.86
CA ASN A 162 -2.62 22.70 2.58
C ASN A 162 -3.60 23.05 1.44
N PRO A 163 -3.71 24.34 1.04
CA PRO A 163 -4.60 24.77 -0.05
C PRO A 163 -4.16 24.21 -1.41
N ARG A 164 -2.87 23.95 -1.60
CA ARG A 164 -2.33 23.36 -2.84
C ARG A 164 -2.88 21.94 -3.05
N LEU A 165 -2.80 21.09 -2.01
CA LEU A 165 -3.36 19.74 -2.07
C LEU A 165 -4.87 19.75 -2.25
N ARG A 166 -5.59 20.65 -1.56
CA ARG A 166 -7.06 20.76 -1.68
C ARG A 166 -7.55 21.13 -3.07
N ALA A 167 -6.78 21.95 -3.79
CA ALA A 167 -7.09 22.37 -5.15
C ALA A 167 -6.67 21.33 -6.20
N SER A 168 -5.86 20.35 -5.81
CA SER A 168 -5.31 19.32 -6.69
C SER A 168 -6.22 18.10 -6.76
N PRO A 169 -6.51 17.56 -7.97
CA PRO A 169 -7.09 16.22 -8.10
C PRO A 169 -6.13 15.17 -7.53
N LEU A 170 -6.62 14.35 -6.61
CA LEU A 170 -5.87 13.25 -6.02
C LEU A 170 -6.07 11.98 -6.85
N TYR A 171 -4.97 11.40 -7.30
CA TYR A 171 -4.91 10.06 -7.86
C TYR A 171 -4.20 9.12 -6.89
N ILE A 172 -4.79 7.97 -6.60
CA ILE A 172 -4.13 6.91 -5.81
C ILE A 172 -3.61 5.88 -6.80
N VAL A 173 -2.29 5.79 -6.94
CA VAL A 173 -1.62 4.90 -7.88
C VAL A 173 -0.81 3.88 -7.10
N ALA A 174 -0.84 2.63 -7.53
CA ALA A 174 -0.17 1.57 -6.79
C ALA A 174 0.37 0.47 -7.68
N GLU A 175 1.33 -0.28 -7.15
CA GLU A 175 1.86 -1.52 -7.74
C GLU A 175 1.66 -2.73 -6.80
N SER A 176 1.53 -3.94 -7.36
CA SER A 176 1.58 -5.21 -6.61
C SER A 176 0.53 -5.24 -5.49
N TYR A 177 0.87 -5.63 -4.27
CA TYR A 177 -0.03 -5.62 -3.11
C TYR A 177 -0.60 -4.22 -2.81
N GLY A 178 0.09 -3.17 -3.24
CA GLY A 178 -0.33 -1.78 -3.11
C GLY A 178 -1.70 -1.53 -3.75
N GLY A 179 -2.08 -2.31 -4.78
CA GLY A 179 -3.40 -2.22 -5.39
C GLY A 179 -4.55 -2.51 -4.41
N LYS A 180 -4.37 -3.42 -3.45
CA LYS A 180 -5.34 -3.66 -2.38
C LYS A 180 -5.45 -2.48 -1.43
N PHE A 181 -4.30 -1.90 -1.04
CA PHE A 181 -4.29 -0.69 -0.23
C PHE A 181 -4.95 0.48 -0.97
N ALA A 182 -4.72 0.62 -2.28
CA ALA A 182 -5.25 1.70 -3.09
C ALA A 182 -6.78 1.69 -3.13
N VAL A 183 -7.41 0.56 -3.48
CA VAL A 183 -8.87 0.49 -3.57
C VAL A 183 -9.55 0.62 -2.21
N THR A 184 -8.95 0.03 -1.17
CA THR A 184 -9.46 0.10 0.20
C THR A 184 -9.36 1.51 0.76
N THR A 185 -8.23 2.19 0.50
CA THR A 185 -8.00 3.58 0.90
C THR A 185 -8.89 4.54 0.13
N ALA A 186 -9.11 4.32 -1.17
CA ALA A 186 -9.98 5.15 -1.99
C ALA A 186 -11.43 5.17 -1.45
N LEU A 187 -12.00 4.00 -1.12
CA LEU A 187 -13.32 3.92 -0.51
C LEU A 187 -13.38 4.59 0.88
N ALA A 188 -12.35 4.38 1.70
CA ALA A 188 -12.27 5.01 3.02
C ALA A 188 -12.12 6.55 2.91
N ALA A 189 -11.37 7.03 1.92
CA ALA A 189 -11.17 8.44 1.63
C ALA A 189 -12.47 9.10 1.15
N LEU A 190 -13.24 8.47 0.25
CA LEU A 190 -14.55 8.96 -0.17
C LEU A 190 -15.50 9.13 1.02
N ARG A 191 -15.58 8.13 1.91
CA ARG A 191 -16.37 8.23 3.14
C ARG A 191 -15.91 9.38 4.03
N ALA A 192 -14.59 9.59 4.14
CA ALA A 192 -14.04 10.71 4.91
C ALA A 192 -14.34 12.07 4.27
N VAL A 193 -14.42 12.14 2.93
CA VAL A 193 -14.84 13.35 2.19
C VAL A 193 -16.32 13.63 2.43
N GLU A 194 -17.19 12.64 2.32
CA GLU A 194 -18.63 12.75 2.61
C GLU A 194 -18.89 13.24 4.04
N GLN A 195 -18.07 12.79 5.00
CA GLN A 195 -18.13 13.22 6.40
C GLN A 195 -17.47 14.59 6.67
N GLY A 196 -16.88 15.23 5.66
CA GLY A 196 -16.18 16.50 5.79
C GLY A 196 -14.85 16.44 6.57
N ARG A 197 -14.35 15.22 6.84
CA ARG A 197 -13.07 14.98 7.54
C ARG A 197 -11.86 15.17 6.62
N LEU A 198 -12.00 14.76 5.36
CA LEU A 198 -10.98 14.91 4.32
C LEU A 198 -11.47 15.91 3.27
N ARG A 199 -10.65 16.91 2.94
CA ARG A 199 -10.95 17.91 1.90
C ARG A 199 -10.16 17.63 0.63
N ALA A 200 -10.32 16.43 0.07
CA ALA A 200 -9.64 16.00 -1.15
C ALA A 200 -10.64 15.82 -2.30
N ASN A 201 -10.17 16.02 -3.53
CA ASN A 201 -10.90 15.66 -4.74
C ASN A 201 -10.33 14.35 -5.29
N LEU A 202 -10.91 13.20 -4.92
CA LEU A 202 -10.46 11.90 -5.43
C LEU A 202 -10.87 11.75 -6.90
N ALA A 203 -9.89 11.82 -7.80
CA ALA A 203 -10.10 11.83 -9.25
C ALA A 203 -9.93 10.47 -9.91
N GLY A 204 -9.17 9.55 -9.28
CA GLY A 204 -9.03 8.20 -9.80
C GLY A 204 -8.12 7.29 -8.99
N VAL A 205 -8.18 6.01 -9.33
CA VAL A 205 -7.32 4.96 -8.82
C VAL A 205 -6.65 4.27 -9.99
N ALA A 206 -5.33 4.04 -9.93
CA ALA A 206 -4.62 3.27 -10.93
C ALA A 206 -3.88 2.09 -10.30
N LEU A 207 -4.08 0.90 -10.88
CA LEU A 207 -3.61 -0.39 -10.38
C LEU A 207 -2.61 -0.96 -11.38
N GLY A 208 -1.33 -0.82 -11.09
CA GLY A 208 -0.22 -1.41 -11.82
C GLY A 208 0.06 -2.82 -11.31
N ASP A 209 0.07 -3.82 -12.19
CA ASP A 209 0.53 -5.19 -11.88
C ASP A 209 0.06 -5.70 -10.50
N SER A 210 -1.21 -5.42 -10.17
CA SER A 210 -1.67 -5.43 -8.78
C SER A 210 -2.16 -6.80 -8.33
N TRP A 211 -1.75 -7.24 -7.14
CA TRP A 211 -2.23 -8.46 -6.48
C TRP A 211 -3.66 -8.26 -5.92
N ILE A 212 -4.63 -8.02 -6.81
CA ILE A 212 -6.00 -7.64 -6.44
C ILE A 212 -6.97 -8.84 -6.35
N SER A 213 -6.73 -9.87 -7.18
CA SER A 213 -7.52 -11.10 -7.26
C SER A 213 -6.59 -12.31 -7.17
N PRO A 214 -6.19 -12.72 -5.94
CA PRO A 214 -5.22 -13.80 -5.75
C PRO A 214 -5.57 -15.09 -6.50
N LEU A 215 -6.86 -15.43 -6.56
CA LEU A 215 -7.33 -16.63 -7.24
C LEU A 215 -7.08 -16.60 -8.75
N ASP A 216 -7.28 -15.45 -9.41
CA ASP A 216 -7.07 -15.35 -10.85
C ASP A 216 -5.58 -15.52 -11.20
N PHE A 217 -4.68 -14.98 -10.37
CA PHE A 217 -3.23 -15.13 -10.54
C PHE A 217 -2.75 -16.57 -10.34
N VAL A 218 -3.07 -17.19 -9.20
CA VAL A 218 -2.58 -18.55 -8.91
C VAL A 218 -3.10 -19.58 -9.91
N MET A 219 -4.30 -19.35 -10.47
CA MET A 219 -4.88 -20.21 -11.50
C MET A 219 -4.25 -19.96 -12.89
N SER A 220 -3.64 -18.81 -13.13
CA SER A 220 -3.01 -18.48 -14.42
C SER A 220 -1.54 -18.87 -14.52
N TRP A 221 -0.81 -18.97 -13.39
CA TRP A 221 0.63 -19.23 -13.38
C TRP A 221 1.04 -20.51 -14.13
N GLY A 222 0.43 -21.65 -13.81
CA GLY A 222 0.72 -22.92 -14.49
C GLY A 222 0.48 -22.83 -16.01
N PRO A 223 -0.74 -22.47 -16.47
CA PRO A 223 -1.04 -22.30 -17.89
C PRO A 223 -0.13 -21.32 -18.62
N LEU A 224 0.18 -20.16 -18.04
CA LEU A 224 1.06 -19.16 -18.63
C LEU A 224 2.45 -19.74 -18.85
N LEU A 225 3.06 -20.28 -17.79
CA LEU A 225 4.41 -20.83 -17.83
C LEU A 225 4.52 -22.02 -18.79
N TYR A 226 3.46 -22.81 -18.92
CA TYR A 226 3.42 -23.90 -19.91
C TYR A 226 3.41 -23.35 -21.34
N GLN A 227 2.59 -22.34 -21.62
CA GLN A 227 2.49 -21.72 -22.95
C GLN A 227 3.80 -21.06 -23.39
N VAL A 228 4.58 -20.51 -22.45
CA VAL A 228 5.90 -19.92 -22.74
C VAL A 228 7.06 -20.91 -22.61
N SER A 229 6.77 -22.22 -22.58
CA SER A 229 7.77 -23.31 -22.48
C SER A 229 8.68 -23.22 -21.23
N ARG A 230 8.20 -22.62 -20.15
CA ARG A 230 8.91 -22.56 -18.86
C ARG A 230 8.71 -23.83 -18.05
N VAL A 231 7.51 -24.41 -18.09
CA VAL A 231 7.22 -25.70 -17.44
C VAL A 231 6.74 -26.72 -18.48
N ASP A 232 6.99 -28.00 -18.21
CA ASP A 232 6.47 -29.11 -19.02
C ASP A 232 5.05 -29.52 -18.56
N GLU A 233 4.48 -30.56 -19.19
CA GLU A 233 3.15 -31.07 -18.85
C GLU A 233 3.04 -31.53 -17.40
N LYS A 234 4.12 -32.09 -16.84
CA LYS A 234 4.15 -32.53 -15.44
C LYS A 234 4.16 -31.32 -14.51
N GLY A 235 4.98 -30.30 -14.79
CA GLY A 235 5.01 -29.05 -14.05
C GLY A 235 3.66 -28.34 -14.07
N LEU A 236 2.99 -28.30 -15.23
CA LEU A 236 1.62 -27.77 -15.37
C LEU A 236 0.63 -28.51 -14.47
N GLN A 237 0.64 -29.85 -14.47
CA GLN A 237 -0.25 -30.65 -13.63
C GLN A 237 -0.02 -30.40 -12.13
N GLN A 238 1.24 -30.26 -11.71
CA GLN A 238 1.58 -29.93 -10.32
C GLN A 238 1.08 -28.53 -9.93
N CYS A 239 1.34 -27.52 -10.76
CA CYS A 239 0.85 -26.16 -10.53
C CYS A 239 -0.68 -26.13 -10.40
N ASN A 240 -1.38 -26.76 -11.34
CA ASN A 240 -2.85 -26.79 -11.36
C ASN A 240 -3.43 -27.50 -10.13
N SER A 241 -2.76 -28.55 -9.63
CA SER A 241 -3.20 -29.26 -8.42
C SER A 241 -3.14 -28.36 -7.19
N VAL A 242 -2.05 -27.60 -7.01
CA VAL A 242 -1.93 -26.67 -5.86
C VAL A 242 -2.86 -25.47 -6.04
N ALA A 243 -2.99 -24.93 -7.24
CA ALA A 243 -3.94 -23.85 -7.54
C ALA A 243 -5.39 -24.25 -7.22
N ALA A 244 -5.80 -25.49 -7.54
CA ALA A 244 -7.12 -26.01 -7.18
C ALA A 244 -7.33 -26.15 -5.66
N LYS A 245 -6.28 -26.51 -4.91
CA LYS A 245 -6.29 -26.54 -3.44
C LYS A 245 -6.48 -25.12 -2.88
N ILE A 246 -5.72 -24.14 -3.38
CA ILE A 246 -5.86 -22.73 -2.99
C ILE A 246 -7.29 -22.23 -3.27
N LYS A 247 -7.85 -22.57 -4.44
CA LYS A 247 -9.23 -22.23 -4.80
C LYS A 247 -10.23 -22.71 -3.75
N ASP A 248 -10.16 -23.99 -3.38
CA ASP A 248 -11.06 -24.59 -2.38
C ASP A 248 -10.92 -23.90 -1.00
N GLN A 249 -9.70 -23.59 -0.58
CA GLN A 249 -9.43 -22.88 0.68
C GLN A 249 -9.98 -21.45 0.66
N VAL A 250 -9.77 -20.71 -0.43
CA VAL A 250 -10.30 -19.34 -0.61
C VAL A 250 -11.83 -19.35 -0.60
N GLU A 251 -12.47 -20.30 -1.30
CA GLU A 251 -13.94 -20.45 -1.32
C GLU A 251 -14.51 -20.79 0.07
N LYS A 252 -13.75 -21.50 0.90
CA LYS A 252 -14.07 -21.78 2.32
C LYS A 252 -13.64 -20.68 3.29
N GLN A 253 -13.09 -19.57 2.79
CA GLN A 253 -12.55 -18.45 3.60
C GLN A 253 -11.41 -18.86 4.53
N GLN A 254 -10.70 -19.94 4.22
CA GLN A 254 -9.51 -20.42 4.92
C GLN A 254 -8.27 -19.68 4.41
N PHE A 255 -8.23 -18.35 4.58
CA PHE A 255 -7.23 -17.50 3.93
C PHE A 255 -5.79 -17.74 4.41
N ALA A 256 -5.60 -18.12 5.68
CA ALA A 256 -4.26 -18.46 6.20
C ALA A 256 -3.75 -19.77 5.56
N ASP A 257 -4.60 -20.79 5.45
CA ASP A 257 -4.26 -22.06 4.79
C ASP A 257 -4.01 -21.87 3.28
N ALA A 258 -4.79 -20.96 2.66
CA ALA A 258 -4.61 -20.55 1.27
C ALA A 258 -3.26 -19.85 1.05
N GLU A 259 -2.82 -19.03 1.99
CA GLU A 259 -1.53 -18.33 1.93
C GLU A 259 -0.35 -19.31 2.05
N GLU A 260 -0.46 -20.31 2.94
CA GLU A 260 0.52 -21.40 2.99
C GLU A 260 0.56 -22.20 1.69
N SER A 261 -0.60 -22.47 1.10
CA SER A 261 -0.69 -23.22 -0.16
C SER A 261 -0.26 -22.38 -1.37
N TRP A 262 -0.38 -21.05 -1.28
CA TRP A 262 0.23 -20.13 -2.25
C TRP A 262 1.76 -20.23 -2.21
N SER A 263 2.39 -20.24 -1.04
CA SER A 263 3.84 -20.48 -0.94
C SER A 263 4.23 -21.87 -1.47
N GLU A 264 3.40 -22.90 -1.26
CA GLU A 264 3.61 -24.22 -1.88
C GLU A 264 3.59 -24.14 -3.42
N LEU A 265 2.65 -23.40 -4.00
CA LEU A 265 2.56 -23.21 -5.44
C LEU A 265 3.80 -22.51 -5.99
N GLU A 266 4.32 -21.50 -5.29
CA GLU A 266 5.55 -20.82 -5.70
C GLU A 266 6.74 -21.77 -5.74
N SER A 267 6.90 -22.62 -4.71
CA SER A 267 7.94 -23.64 -4.71
C SER A 267 7.79 -24.58 -5.90
N VAL A 268 6.57 -25.03 -6.22
CA VAL A 268 6.29 -25.88 -7.38
C VAL A 268 6.66 -25.17 -8.69
N VAL A 269 6.31 -23.89 -8.83
CA VAL A 269 6.68 -23.10 -10.01
C VAL A 269 8.19 -23.02 -10.16
N LEU A 270 8.92 -22.63 -9.11
CA LEU A 270 10.38 -22.47 -9.15
C LEU A 270 11.09 -23.78 -9.49
N GLU A 271 10.65 -24.89 -8.89
CA GLU A 271 11.25 -26.22 -9.11
C GLU A 271 11.05 -26.75 -10.54
N ASN A 272 9.96 -26.36 -11.20
CA ASN A 272 9.63 -26.83 -12.55
C ASN A 272 10.02 -25.86 -13.66
N SER A 273 10.41 -24.62 -13.33
CA SER A 273 10.60 -23.53 -14.31
C SER A 273 12.04 -23.06 -14.51
N ASN A 274 13.01 -23.81 -13.95
CA ASN A 274 14.40 -23.38 -13.83
C ASN A 274 14.53 -22.08 -13.02
N SER A 275 13.80 -21.98 -11.89
CA SER A 275 13.77 -20.78 -11.04
C SER A 275 13.36 -19.52 -11.81
N VAL A 276 12.19 -19.53 -12.45
CA VAL A 276 11.68 -18.34 -13.16
C VAL A 276 11.57 -17.13 -12.22
N ASP A 277 11.90 -15.95 -12.73
CA ASP A 277 11.61 -14.68 -12.05
C ASP A 277 10.11 -14.34 -12.19
N PHE A 278 9.40 -14.23 -11.06
CA PHE A 278 7.96 -13.91 -11.04
C PHE A 278 7.63 -12.51 -11.58
N TYR A 279 8.59 -11.59 -11.54
CA TYR A 279 8.44 -10.21 -12.00
C TYR A 279 8.92 -10.04 -13.45
N ASN A 280 9.56 -11.05 -14.02
CA ASN A 280 9.89 -11.13 -15.44
C ASN A 280 10.10 -12.59 -15.89
N PHE A 281 9.05 -13.22 -16.42
CA PHE A 281 9.13 -14.63 -16.82
C PHE A 281 10.05 -14.92 -18.01
N LEU A 282 10.71 -13.90 -18.57
CA LEU A 282 11.79 -14.05 -19.55
C LEU A 282 13.17 -14.20 -18.89
N LYS A 283 13.26 -14.03 -17.56
CA LYS A 283 14.48 -14.15 -16.76
C LYS A 283 14.39 -15.31 -15.77
N ASP A 284 15.53 -15.68 -15.23
CA ASP A 284 15.64 -16.60 -14.10
C ASP A 284 15.98 -15.76 -12.86
N ASP A 285 15.41 -16.14 -11.72
CA ASP A 285 15.78 -15.62 -10.42
C ASP A 285 17.21 -16.10 -10.12
N ALA A 286 18.18 -15.21 -10.34
CA ALA A 286 19.58 -15.56 -10.28
C ALA A 286 19.95 -16.00 -8.85
N PRO A 287 20.45 -17.24 -8.64
CA PRO A 287 20.99 -17.57 -7.34
C PRO A 287 22.20 -16.68 -7.08
N SER A 288 22.24 -16.01 -5.93
CA SER A 288 23.34 -15.14 -5.52
C SER A 288 24.69 -15.85 -5.36
N ASP A 289 24.81 -17.15 -5.67
CA ASP A 289 26.07 -17.88 -5.73
C ASP A 289 25.96 -19.12 -6.62
N ALA A 290 26.86 -19.25 -7.60
CA ALA A 290 26.94 -20.37 -8.55
C ALA A 290 27.47 -21.69 -7.94
N THR A 291 27.45 -21.86 -6.63
CA THR A 291 28.09 -23.00 -5.92
C THR A 291 27.14 -23.89 -5.11
N THR A 292 25.83 -23.62 -5.11
CA THR A 292 24.90 -24.42 -4.29
C THR A 292 24.44 -25.70 -4.98
N THR A 293 24.66 -26.84 -4.31
CA THR A 293 24.29 -28.18 -4.79
C THR A 293 22.77 -28.38 -4.90
N THR A 294 22.33 -29.32 -5.76
CA THR A 294 20.91 -29.65 -6.02
C THR A 294 20.10 -29.99 -4.75
N ALA A 295 20.77 -30.47 -3.69
CA ALA A 295 20.15 -30.77 -2.40
C ALA A 295 19.95 -29.53 -1.51
N GLN A 296 20.80 -28.50 -1.64
CA GLN A 296 20.58 -27.20 -1.01
C GLN A 296 19.51 -26.39 -1.74
N ARG A 297 19.41 -26.51 -3.08
CA ARG A 297 18.29 -25.94 -3.86
C ARG A 297 16.93 -26.37 -3.32
N LYS A 298 16.74 -27.66 -3.01
CA LYS A 298 15.49 -28.20 -2.43
C LYS A 298 15.15 -27.71 -1.02
N ARG A 299 16.12 -27.21 -0.25
CA ARG A 299 15.86 -26.64 1.09
C ARG A 299 15.69 -25.12 1.03
N SER A 300 16.28 -24.44 0.04
CA SER A 300 16.14 -22.99 -0.15
C SER A 300 14.88 -22.61 -0.94
N THR A 301 14.32 -23.50 -1.77
CA THR A 301 13.08 -23.25 -2.53
C THR A 301 11.81 -23.28 -1.68
N LEU A 302 11.85 -23.88 -0.49
CA LEU A 302 10.71 -23.95 0.44
C LEU A 302 10.40 -22.62 1.15
N SER A 303 11.21 -21.58 0.97
CA SER A 303 11.05 -20.32 1.69
C SER A 303 11.17 -19.05 0.86
N SER A 304 11.22 -19.07 -0.48
CA SER A 304 11.58 -17.86 -1.25
C SER A 304 10.70 -16.61 -0.95
N PHE A 305 9.42 -16.77 -0.64
CA PHE A 305 8.57 -15.65 -0.17
C PHE A 305 8.45 -15.55 1.36
N ARG A 306 8.40 -16.68 2.10
CA ARG A 306 8.50 -16.67 3.58
C ARG A 306 9.86 -16.16 4.11
N SER A 307 10.90 -16.11 3.27
CA SER A 307 12.26 -15.69 3.60
C SER A 307 12.70 -14.43 2.88
N LYS A 308 11.78 -13.54 2.49
CA LYS A 308 12.14 -12.21 1.97
C LYS A 308 13.04 -12.24 0.72
N LYS A 309 12.86 -13.18 -0.21
CA LYS A 309 13.73 -13.28 -1.40
C LYS A 309 13.03 -13.11 -2.74
N GLY A 310 11.74 -13.40 -2.86
CA GLY A 310 11.02 -13.19 -4.14
C GLY A 310 10.88 -11.70 -4.48
N TYR A 311 9.96 -11.00 -3.81
CA TYR A 311 9.77 -9.58 -4.05
C TYR A 311 10.99 -8.74 -3.64
N SER A 312 11.51 -8.94 -2.43
CA SER A 312 12.76 -8.30 -2.00
C SER A 312 13.94 -8.60 -2.94
N GLY A 313 14.07 -9.79 -3.51
CA GLY A 313 15.15 -10.09 -4.47
C GLY A 313 14.96 -9.40 -5.82
N TYR A 314 13.72 -9.28 -6.30
CA TYR A 314 13.40 -8.44 -7.45
C TYR A 314 13.75 -6.97 -7.17
N LEU A 315 13.37 -6.47 -6.01
CA LEU A 315 13.66 -5.11 -5.58
C LEU A 315 15.17 -4.87 -5.38
N GLU A 316 15.91 -5.83 -4.82
CA GLU A 316 17.37 -5.84 -4.75
C GLU A 316 18.00 -5.85 -6.16
N SER A 317 17.43 -6.60 -7.10
CA SER A 317 17.90 -6.64 -8.49
C SER A 317 17.72 -5.30 -9.19
N MET A 318 16.66 -4.55 -8.84
CA MET A 318 16.47 -3.17 -9.29
C MET A 318 17.54 -2.27 -8.65
N ALA A 319 17.84 -2.49 -7.36
CA ALA A 319 18.82 -1.74 -6.58
C ALA A 319 20.29 -2.06 -6.90
N ALA A 320 20.57 -3.11 -7.69
CA ALA A 320 21.89 -3.63 -8.01
C ALA A 320 22.69 -2.73 -8.97
N ALA A 321 22.92 -1.49 -8.54
CA ALA A 321 23.89 -0.53 -9.06
C ALA A 321 24.05 0.64 -8.07
N SER A 322 24.57 0.44 -6.85
CA SER A 322 24.98 1.60 -6.03
C SER A 322 26.04 1.27 -4.98
N GLN A 323 26.67 2.36 -4.49
CA GLN A 323 27.87 2.51 -3.64
C GLN A 323 27.97 1.55 -2.43
N GLU A 324 29.10 1.60 -1.71
CA GLU A 324 29.37 0.78 -0.50
C GLU A 324 28.12 0.72 0.43
N GLY A 325 27.49 -0.45 0.54
CA GLY A 325 26.26 -0.66 1.32
C GLY A 325 24.94 -0.72 0.51
N GLY A 326 24.96 -0.56 -0.81
CA GLY A 326 23.77 -0.72 -1.68
C GLY A 326 22.67 0.31 -1.42
N PHE A 327 21.45 0.00 -1.86
CA PHE A 327 20.30 0.90 -1.74
C PHE A 327 19.87 1.12 -0.28
N GLU A 328 19.88 0.07 0.55
CA GLU A 328 19.68 0.21 1.99
C GLU A 328 20.73 1.13 2.63
N GLY A 329 22.00 1.02 2.20
CA GLY A 329 23.08 1.90 2.62
C GLY A 329 22.82 3.37 2.25
N LEU A 330 22.40 3.64 1.02
CA LEU A 330 21.99 4.98 0.59
C LEU A 330 20.90 5.57 1.49
N MET A 331 19.83 4.80 1.72
CA MET A 331 18.66 5.23 2.48
C MET A 331 19.03 5.53 3.94
N ASN A 332 19.83 4.66 4.57
CA ASN A 332 20.24 4.79 5.97
C ASN A 332 21.39 5.79 6.20
N THR A 333 22.06 6.27 5.14
CA THR A 333 23.16 7.24 5.25
C THR A 333 22.78 8.60 4.67
N VAL A 334 22.91 8.78 3.36
CA VAL A 334 22.74 10.06 2.66
C VAL A 334 21.31 10.58 2.82
N ILE A 335 20.31 9.71 2.60
CA ILE A 335 18.90 10.12 2.66
C ILE A 335 18.49 10.40 4.11
N LYS A 336 18.77 9.49 5.05
CA LYS A 336 18.50 9.71 6.47
C LYS A 336 19.14 11.02 6.99
N LYS A 337 20.36 11.33 6.54
CA LYS A 337 21.05 12.59 6.85
C LYS A 337 20.35 13.81 6.23
N LYS A 338 19.90 13.75 4.97
CA LYS A 338 19.14 14.83 4.32
C LYS A 338 17.81 15.08 5.05
N LEU A 339 17.09 14.01 5.39
CA LEU A 339 15.78 14.10 6.03
C LEU A 339 15.88 14.75 7.42
N GLY A 340 16.91 14.39 8.20
CA GLY A 340 17.23 15.02 9.49
C GLY A 340 16.22 14.77 10.63
N ILE A 341 15.05 14.21 10.31
CA ILE A 341 13.94 13.98 11.26
C ILE A 341 13.71 12.51 11.60
N VAL A 342 14.42 11.58 10.93
CA VAL A 342 14.25 10.15 11.18
C VAL A 342 14.82 9.81 12.57
N PRO A 343 14.05 9.17 13.46
CA PRO A 343 14.53 8.78 14.78
C PRO A 343 15.82 7.95 14.73
N LYS A 344 16.63 8.05 15.78
CA LYS A 344 17.96 7.39 15.82
C LYS A 344 17.85 5.86 15.77
N ASP A 345 16.81 5.33 16.40
CA ASP A 345 16.48 3.91 16.51
C ASP A 345 15.69 3.34 15.33
N VAL A 346 15.28 4.18 14.36
CA VAL A 346 14.58 3.76 13.15
C VAL A 346 15.58 3.62 12.00
N SER A 347 15.78 2.42 11.49
CA SER A 347 16.49 2.16 10.23
C SER A 347 15.49 1.93 9.10
N TRP A 348 15.82 2.41 7.92
CA TRP A 348 15.09 2.05 6.71
C TRP A 348 15.36 0.60 6.34
N GLY A 349 14.32 -0.12 5.93
CA GLY A 349 14.42 -1.42 5.29
C GLY A 349 13.63 -1.47 3.99
N GLU A 350 14.10 -2.30 3.07
CA GLU A 350 13.51 -2.56 1.76
C GLU A 350 12.06 -3.04 1.87
N GLU A 351 11.85 -4.17 2.55
CA GLU A 351 10.56 -4.77 2.84
C GLU A 351 10.48 -5.21 4.30
N SER A 352 9.38 -4.87 4.97
CA SER A 352 9.16 -5.20 6.37
C SER A 352 8.47 -6.56 6.51
N GLY A 353 9.25 -7.59 6.85
CA GLY A 353 8.72 -8.91 7.17
C GLY A 353 7.73 -8.90 8.35
N ASP A 354 7.91 -7.98 9.30
CA ASP A 354 6.97 -7.84 10.42
C ASP A 354 5.59 -7.34 9.97
N VAL A 355 5.57 -6.44 8.97
CA VAL A 355 4.32 -5.99 8.34
C VAL A 355 3.68 -7.10 7.53
N PHE A 356 4.49 -7.86 6.79
CA PHE A 356 4.01 -9.04 6.06
C PHE A 356 3.34 -10.04 7.01
N ASP A 357 4.03 -10.41 8.09
CA ASP A 357 3.51 -11.31 9.14
C ASP A 357 2.25 -10.76 9.82
N ALA A 358 2.20 -9.45 10.08
CA ALA A 358 1.04 -8.82 10.71
C ALA A 358 -0.23 -8.86 9.83
N LEU A 359 -0.06 -8.88 8.50
CA LEU A 359 -1.13 -8.95 7.51
C LEU A 359 -1.45 -10.38 7.04
N ALA A 360 -0.81 -11.39 7.64
CA ALA A 360 -1.08 -12.79 7.36
C ALA A 360 -2.60 -13.10 7.46
N GLY A 361 -3.12 -13.82 6.48
CA GLY A 361 -4.53 -14.14 6.33
C GLY A 361 -5.39 -13.02 5.71
N ASP A 362 -4.84 -11.84 5.43
CA ASP A 362 -5.44 -10.86 4.51
C ASP A 362 -4.85 -10.97 3.09
N PHE A 363 -3.65 -11.56 2.97
CA PHE A 363 -2.91 -11.68 1.71
C PHE A 363 -3.69 -12.40 0.61
N MET A 364 -4.44 -13.44 0.95
CA MET A 364 -5.27 -14.21 -0.01
C MET A 364 -6.72 -13.72 -0.14
N LYS A 365 -7.11 -12.64 0.56
CA LYS A 365 -8.45 -12.06 0.39
C LYS A 365 -8.50 -11.20 -0.88
N PRO A 366 -9.44 -11.42 -1.81
CA PRO A 366 -9.57 -10.56 -2.99
C PRO A 366 -10.14 -9.19 -2.60
N ARG A 367 -9.79 -8.16 -3.37
CA ARG A 367 -10.32 -6.78 -3.24
C ARG A 367 -11.03 -6.27 -4.49
N ILE A 368 -11.53 -7.22 -5.30
CA ILE A 368 -12.25 -6.91 -6.54
C ILE A 368 -13.62 -6.25 -6.29
N GLN A 369 -14.26 -6.53 -5.15
CA GLN A 369 -15.55 -5.90 -4.81
C GLN A 369 -15.40 -4.41 -4.53
N GLU A 370 -14.25 -4.00 -3.99
CA GLU A 370 -13.92 -2.60 -3.75
C GLU A 370 -13.73 -1.85 -5.07
N VAL A 371 -13.19 -2.50 -6.11
CA VAL A 371 -13.15 -1.96 -7.48
C VAL A 371 -14.57 -1.70 -8.00
N ASP A 372 -15.47 -2.66 -7.87
CA ASP A 372 -16.88 -2.50 -8.28
C ASP A 372 -17.57 -1.35 -7.54
N GLN A 373 -17.28 -1.18 -6.25
CA GLN A 373 -17.82 -0.08 -5.45
C GLN A 373 -17.30 1.27 -5.92
N LEU A 374 -16.00 1.39 -6.22
CA LEU A 374 -15.41 2.61 -6.76
C LEU A 374 -16.04 3.01 -8.10
N LEU A 375 -16.21 2.04 -9.00
CA LEU A 375 -16.87 2.27 -10.29
C LEU A 375 -18.33 2.72 -10.14
N LYS A 376 -19.08 2.11 -9.20
CA LYS A 376 -20.47 2.53 -8.89
C LYS A 376 -20.55 3.95 -8.32
N LEU A 377 -19.51 4.38 -7.60
CA LEU A 377 -19.38 5.74 -7.07
C LEU A 377 -18.85 6.74 -8.11
N GLY A 378 -18.61 6.31 -9.35
CA GLY A 378 -18.14 7.16 -10.44
C GLY A 378 -16.64 7.47 -10.42
N VAL A 379 -15.86 6.74 -9.62
CA VAL A 379 -14.39 6.88 -9.61
C VAL A 379 -13.80 6.23 -10.85
N ASN A 380 -12.90 6.92 -11.53
CA ASN A 380 -12.15 6.34 -12.64
C ASN A 380 -11.13 5.32 -12.11
N VAL A 381 -11.20 4.08 -12.57
CA VAL A 381 -10.25 3.03 -12.22
C VAL A 381 -9.50 2.60 -13.48
N THR A 382 -8.18 2.76 -13.46
CA THR A 382 -7.28 2.30 -14.52
C THR A 382 -6.52 1.08 -14.05
N ILE A 383 -6.45 0.04 -14.88
CA ILE A 383 -5.61 -1.14 -14.64
C ILE A 383 -4.55 -1.18 -15.73
N TYR A 384 -3.28 -1.32 -15.35
CA TYR A 384 -2.18 -1.51 -16.29
C TYR A 384 -1.28 -2.66 -15.82
N SER A 385 -0.69 -3.38 -16.76
CA SER A 385 0.18 -4.53 -16.43
C SER A 385 1.33 -4.63 -17.42
N GLY A 386 2.51 -4.98 -16.92
CA GLY A 386 3.64 -5.37 -17.74
C GLY A 386 3.40 -6.76 -18.32
N GLN A 387 3.46 -6.88 -19.65
CA GLN A 387 3.14 -8.13 -20.36
C GLN A 387 4.03 -9.34 -20.04
N VAL A 388 5.13 -9.14 -19.29
CA VAL A 388 6.12 -10.17 -18.97
C VAL A 388 6.12 -10.59 -17.49
N ARG A 389 5.16 -10.13 -16.68
CA ARG A 389 5.00 -10.57 -15.29
C ARG A 389 4.13 -11.83 -15.22
N ASN A 390 4.37 -12.68 -14.20
CA ASN A 390 3.64 -13.95 -14.00
C ASN A 390 2.33 -13.79 -13.24
#